data_AF-A8I475-F1
#
_entry.id   AF-A8I475-F1
#
_cell.length_a   1.000
_cell.length_b   1.000
_cell.length_c   1.000
_cell.angle_alpha   90.00
_cell.angle_beta   90.00
_cell.angle_gamma   90.00
#
_symmetry.space_group_name_H-M   'P 1'
#
loop_
_entity.id
_entity.type
_entity.pdbx_description
1 polymer ?
#
loop_
_entity_poly.entity_id
_entity_poly.type
_entity_poly.pdbx_seq_one_letter_code
_entity_poly.pdbx_strand_id
1 'polypeptide(L)'
;EAEMMKKTFRLLDTDNNLVLPVNINIKYLISSMDVIHSSTIPSLGLKMDAIPGRLNQSFSMSSRPGMFYGQCSEICGANHSFMPISLELTSMPNFIKFINS
;
A
#
# COMPACT_ATOMS: atom_id res chain seq x y z
N GLU A 1 -14.58 -9.50 -13.57
CA GLU A 1 -13.83 -9.90 -14.78
C GLU A 1 -13.83 -8.85 -15.89
N ALA A 2 -14.74 -7.86 -15.90
CA ALA A 2 -14.78 -6.82 -16.92
C ALA A 2 -14.49 -5.44 -16.30
N GLU A 3 -13.25 -4.95 -16.49
CA GLU A 3 -12.82 -3.53 -16.53
C GLU A 3 -11.27 -3.36 -16.55
N MET A 4 -10.49 -4.40 -16.85
CA MET A 4 -9.04 -4.23 -17.03
C MET A 4 -8.72 -3.52 -18.35
N MET A 5 -8.13 -2.33 -18.28
CA MET A 5 -7.38 -1.75 -19.41
C MET A 5 -6.21 -2.69 -19.76
N LYS A 6 -5.84 -2.75 -21.05
CA LYS A 6 -4.89 -3.72 -21.65
C LYS A 6 -3.47 -3.81 -21.02
N LYS A 7 -3.15 -3.07 -19.95
CA LYS A 7 -1.80 -2.99 -19.34
C LYS A 7 -1.77 -3.07 -17.81
N THR A 8 -2.84 -3.55 -17.16
CA THR A 8 -2.88 -3.67 -15.71
C THR A 8 -2.42 -5.05 -15.22
N PHE A 9 -1.84 -5.11 -14.01
CA PHE A 9 -1.49 -6.35 -13.33
C PHE A 9 -2.72 -6.93 -12.64
N ARG A 10 -3.10 -8.15 -13.04
CA ARG A 10 -4.21 -8.89 -12.44
C ARG A 10 -3.95 -9.10 -10.94
N LEU A 11 -4.92 -8.73 -10.09
CA LEU A 11 -4.90 -8.86 -8.61
C LEU A 11 -3.86 -8.02 -7.86
N LEU A 12 -3.14 -7.11 -8.53
CA LEU A 12 -2.16 -6.21 -7.89
C LEU A 12 -2.54 -4.74 -8.03
N ASP A 13 -3.15 -4.36 -9.15
CA ASP A 13 -3.60 -2.98 -9.34
C ASP A 13 -4.85 -2.70 -8.51
N THR A 14 -4.92 -1.47 -7.99
CA THR A 14 -6.08 -0.90 -7.31
C THR A 14 -6.55 0.34 -8.07
N ASP A 15 -7.78 0.77 -7.79
CA ASP A 15 -8.34 1.97 -8.42
C ASP A 15 -7.61 3.24 -7.97
N ASN A 16 -7.25 3.30 -6.68
CA ASN A 16 -6.52 4.40 -6.08
C ASN A 16 -5.21 3.90 -5.47
N ASN A 17 -4.11 4.50 -5.92
CA ASN A 17 -2.78 4.21 -5.39
C ASN A 17 -2.50 5.07 -4.17
N LEU A 18 -1.77 4.53 -3.20
CA LEU A 18 -1.21 5.32 -2.11
C LEU A 18 -0.02 6.13 -2.66
N VAL A 19 -0.19 7.44 -2.85
CA VAL A 19 0.86 8.32 -3.37
C VAL A 19 1.71 8.86 -2.22
N LEU A 20 3.02 8.69 -2.28
CA LEU A 20 3.98 9.13 -1.26
C LEU A 20 5.22 9.77 -1.89
N PRO A 21 5.94 10.65 -1.18
CA PRO A 21 7.17 11.23 -1.68
C PRO A 21 8.39 10.32 -1.52
N VAL A 22 9.31 10.37 -2.49
CA VAL A 22 10.63 9.71 -2.42
C VAL A 22 11.59 10.44 -1.48
N ASN A 23 12.61 9.73 -1.01
CA ASN A 23 13.70 10.25 -0.16
C ASN A 23 13.26 10.86 1.17
N ILE A 24 12.12 10.42 1.70
CA ILE A 24 11.61 10.83 3.00
C ILE A 24 11.31 9.58 3.82
N ASN A 25 11.63 9.62 5.11
CA ASN A 25 11.26 8.56 6.03
C ASN A 25 9.79 8.70 6.42
N ILE A 26 8.97 7.73 6.05
CA ILE A 26 7.52 7.74 6.22
C ILE A 26 7.18 6.82 7.39
N LYS A 27 6.36 7.32 8.31
CA LYS A 27 5.80 6.54 9.42
C LYS A 27 4.41 6.05 9.04
N TYR A 28 4.22 4.74 8.99
CA TYR A 28 2.92 4.11 8.79
C TYR A 28 2.32 3.77 10.14
N LEU A 29 1.04 4.10 10.32
CA LEU A 29 0.23 3.66 11.45
C LEU A 29 -0.82 2.70 10.89
N ILE A 30 -0.74 1.44 11.28
CA ILE A 30 -1.50 0.33 10.69
C ILE A 30 -2.35 -0.29 11.80
N SER A 31 -3.64 -0.43 11.54
CA SER A 31 -4.65 -1.03 12.42
C SER A 31 -5.74 -1.63 11.56
N SER A 32 -6.58 -2.49 12.13
CA SER A 32 -7.78 -3.01 11.47
C SER A 32 -9.04 -2.54 12.18
N MET A 33 -10.18 -2.57 11.47
CA MET A 33 -11.52 -2.30 12.00
C MET A 33 -12.37 -3.57 12.16
N ASP A 34 -11.96 -4.70 11.55
CA ASP A 34 -12.73 -5.95 11.53
C ASP A 34 -11.92 -7.14 12.08
N VAL A 35 -11.20 -7.85 11.23
CA VAL A 35 -10.35 -9.01 11.55
C VAL A 35 -8.88 -8.65 11.40
N ILE A 36 -7.98 -9.58 11.67
CA ILE A 36 -6.55 -9.33 11.47
C ILE A 36 -6.25 -9.34 9.97
N HIS A 37 -5.53 -8.32 9.51
CA HIS A 37 -4.90 -8.26 8.19
C HIS A 37 -3.40 -8.06 8.37
N SER A 38 -2.61 -8.08 7.30
CA SER A 38 -1.19 -7.73 7.36
C SER A 38 -0.77 -6.97 6.13
N SER A 39 -0.48 -5.67 6.30
CA SER A 39 -0.07 -4.79 5.21
C SER A 39 1.39 -5.06 4.87
N THR A 40 1.63 -5.53 3.63
CA THR A 40 2.95 -5.99 3.21
C THR A 40 3.32 -5.39 1.86
N ILE A 41 4.46 -4.70 1.78
CA ILE A 41 5.10 -4.21 0.56
C ILE A 41 6.54 -4.75 0.53
N PRO A 42 6.78 -5.92 -0.11
CA PRO A 42 8.06 -6.64 -0.01
C PRO A 42 9.27 -5.83 -0.48
N SER A 43 9.12 -5.05 -1.54
CA SER A 43 10.18 -4.20 -2.11
C SER A 43 10.62 -3.06 -1.19
N LEU A 44 9.80 -2.69 -0.21
CA LEU A 44 10.14 -1.72 0.83
C LEU A 44 10.53 -2.39 2.16
N GLY A 45 10.56 -3.73 2.22
CA GLY A 45 10.78 -4.47 3.45
C GLY A 45 9.70 -4.23 4.51
N LEU A 46 8.51 -3.77 4.10
CA LEU A 46 7.41 -3.46 5.00
C LEU A 46 6.49 -4.69 5.11
N LYS A 47 6.32 -5.20 6.33
CA LYS A 47 5.29 -6.17 6.69
C LYS A 47 4.83 -5.85 8.11
N MET A 48 3.57 -5.47 8.28
CA MET A 48 3.03 -5.16 9.60
C MET A 48 1.58 -5.56 9.72
N ASP A 49 1.28 -6.26 10.80
CA ASP A 49 -0.08 -6.73 11.08
C ASP A 49 -0.99 -5.56 11.46
N ALA A 50 -2.18 -5.57 10.90
CA ALA A 50 -3.29 -4.69 11.22
C ALA A 50 -4.21 -5.44 12.20
N ILE A 51 -4.11 -5.12 13.49
CA ILE A 51 -4.83 -5.82 14.56
C ILE A 51 -5.95 -4.90 15.09
N PRO A 52 -7.21 -5.37 15.17
CA PRO A 52 -8.28 -4.59 15.76
C PRO A 52 -7.95 -4.14 17.20
N GLY A 53 -8.13 -2.86 17.49
CA GLY A 53 -7.84 -2.29 18.81
C GLY A 53 -6.35 -2.05 19.12
N ARG A 54 -5.44 -2.30 18.16
CA ARG A 54 -4.00 -2.03 18.31
C ARG A 54 -3.47 -1.24 17.13
N LEU A 55 -2.86 -0.09 17.42
CA LEU A 55 -2.20 0.75 16.43
C LEU A 55 -0.71 0.41 16.35
N ASN A 56 -0.33 -0.25 15.27
CA ASN A 56 1.03 -0.67 14.99
C ASN A 56 1.76 0.40 14.17
N GLN A 57 3.05 0.62 14.43
CA GLN A 57 3.87 1.57 13.69
C GLN A 57 5.00 0.89 12.92
N SER A 58 5.25 1.34 11.70
CA SER A 58 6.42 0.94 10.91
C SER A 58 6.99 2.15 10.17
N PHE A 59 8.24 2.03 9.72
CA PHE A 59 8.93 3.08 8.97
C PHE A 59 9.43 2.51 7.65
N SER A 60 9.35 3.30 6.58
CA SER A 60 10.02 2.97 5.32
C SER A 60 10.52 4.24 4.63
N MET A 61 11.53 4.07 3.80
CA MET A 61 12.06 5.09 2.92
C MET A 61 12.44 4.45 1.59
N SER A 62 12.04 5.05 0.48
CA SER A 62 12.50 4.66 -0.85
C SER A 62 13.39 5.73 -1.46
N SER A 63 14.48 5.31 -2.07
CA SER A 63 15.38 6.18 -2.82
C SER A 63 15.01 6.34 -4.30
N ARG A 64 14.03 5.57 -4.78
CA ARG A 64 13.64 5.52 -6.20
C ARG A 64 12.14 5.78 -6.36
N PRO A 65 11.75 6.63 -7.34
CA PRO A 65 10.35 6.77 -7.71
C PRO A 65 9.86 5.54 -8.47
N GLY A 66 8.56 5.30 -8.46
CA GLY A 66 7.91 4.21 -9.20
C GLY A 66 6.72 3.60 -8.47
N MET A 67 6.20 2.53 -9.06
CA MET A 67 5.11 1.72 -8.50
C MET A 67 5.65 0.56 -7.68
N PHE A 68 5.11 0.39 -6.48
CA PHE A 68 5.44 -0.66 -5.53
C PHE A 68 4.16 -1.39 -5.19
N TYR A 69 4.20 -2.73 -5.21
CA TYR A 69 3.03 -3.56 -4.98
C TYR A 69 3.17 -4.42 -3.74
N GLY A 70 2.03 -4.72 -3.15
CA GLY A 70 1.89 -5.47 -1.93
C GLY A 70 0.57 -6.23 -1.90
N GLN A 71 0.46 -7.16 -0.95
CA GLN A 71 -0.77 -7.93 -0.72
C GLN A 71 -0.95 -8.17 0.78
N CYS A 72 -2.18 -8.47 1.19
CA CYS A 72 -2.45 -8.91 2.54
C CYS A 72 -1.68 -10.22 2.84
N SER A 73 -0.95 -10.25 3.95
CA SER A 73 -0.13 -11.41 4.35
C SER A 73 -0.65 -12.12 5.61
N GLU A 74 -1.91 -11.91 5.97
CA GLU A 74 -2.61 -12.58 7.09
C GLU A 74 -4.01 -13.00 6.65
N ILE A 75 -4.42 -14.25 6.94
CA ILE A 75 -5.68 -14.80 6.45
C ILE A 75 -6.88 -14.05 7.03
N CYS A 76 -7.65 -13.38 6.17
CA CYS A 76 -8.72 -12.46 6.58
C CYS A 76 -10.10 -12.78 6.00
N GLY A 77 -10.29 -13.96 5.39
CA GLY A 77 -11.59 -14.43 4.88
C GLY A 77 -11.58 -14.76 3.39
N ALA A 78 -12.78 -14.84 2.79
CA ALA A 78 -12.97 -15.33 1.42
C ALA A 78 -12.21 -14.51 0.36
N ASN A 79 -12.12 -13.19 0.55
CA ASN A 79 -11.48 -12.28 -0.40
C ASN A 79 -10.03 -11.94 -0.05
N HIS A 80 -9.39 -12.74 0.81
CA HIS A 80 -8.03 -12.49 1.30
C HIS A 80 -7.00 -12.23 0.18
N SER A 81 -7.09 -12.95 -0.94
CA SER A 81 -6.19 -12.78 -2.09
C SER A 81 -6.53 -11.60 -3.02
N PHE A 82 -7.63 -10.90 -2.77
CA PHE A 82 -8.19 -9.85 -3.65
C PHE A 82 -8.13 -8.46 -3.02
N MET A 83 -7.26 -8.25 -2.04
CA MET A 83 -7.01 -6.96 -1.38
C MET A 83 -5.54 -6.53 -1.51
N PRO A 84 -5.10 -6.16 -2.73
CA PRO A 84 -3.73 -5.71 -2.94
C PRO A 84 -3.50 -4.30 -2.40
N ILE A 85 -2.21 -3.96 -2.30
CA ILE A 85 -1.71 -2.64 -1.93
C ILE A 85 -0.89 -2.13 -3.11
N SER A 86 -1.25 -0.97 -3.65
CA SER A 86 -0.47 -0.26 -4.65
C SER A 86 0.05 1.05 -4.03
N LEU A 87 1.34 1.29 -4.23
CA LEU A 87 2.03 2.45 -3.70
C LEU A 87 2.78 3.14 -4.84
N GLU A 88 2.48 4.40 -5.07
CA GLU A 88 3.20 5.26 -5.99
C GLU A 88 4.17 6.14 -5.22
N LEU A 89 5.45 6.00 -5.49
CA LEU A 89 6.49 6.88 -4.96
C LEU A 89 6.87 7.93 -6.01
N THR A 90 6.61 9.19 -5.70
CA THR A 90 6.75 10.34 -6.62
C THR A 90 7.60 11.45 -6.01
N SER A 91 7.90 12.50 -6.79
CA SER A 91 8.65 13.65 -6.31
C SER A 91 7.83 14.52 -5.35
N MET A 92 8.48 15.26 -4.45
CA MET A 92 7.79 16.18 -3.53
C MET A 92 6.85 17.19 -4.22
N PRO A 93 7.23 17.82 -5.35
CA PRO A 93 6.33 18.71 -6.07
C PRO A 93 5.05 18.01 -6.57
N ASN A 94 5.18 16.78 -7.09
CA ASN A 94 4.04 16.00 -7.54
C ASN A 94 3.15 15.57 -6.38
N PHE A 95 3.74 15.17 -5.25
CA PHE A 95 3.02 14.81 -4.04
C PHE A 95 2.21 16.00 -3.48
N ILE A 96 2.80 17.19 -3.44
CA ILE A 96 2.09 18.42 -3.01
C ILE A 96 0.94 18.74 -3.98
N LYS A 97 1.16 18.57 -5.29
CA LYS A 97 0.10 18.75 -6.29
C LYS A 97 -1.04 17.75 -6.08
N PHE A 98 -0.74 16.50 -5.77
CA PHE A 98 -1.72 15.46 -5.47
C PHE A 98 -2.52 15.74 -4.19
N ILE A 99 -1.88 16.28 -3.15
CA ILE A 99 -2.60 16.69 -1.92
C ILE A 99 -3.58 17.84 -2.18
N ASN A 100 -3.23 18.74 -3.11
CA ASN A 100 -4.00 19.95 -3.40
C ASN A 100 -5.07 19.76 -4.49
N SER A 101 -5.14 18.58 -5.12
CA SER A 101 -6.18 18.24 -6.10
C SER A 101 -7.43 17.73 -5.43
#